data_AF-A0A8T2JV76-F1
#
_entry.id   AF-A0A8T2JV76-F1
#
_cell.length_a   1.000
_cell.length_b   1.000
_cell.length_c   1.000
_cell.angle_alpha   90.00
_cell.angle_beta   90.00
_cell.angle_gamma   90.00
#
_symmetry.space_group_name_H-M   'P 1'
#
loop_
_entity.id
_entity.type
_entity.pdbx_description
1 polymer ?
#
loop_
_entity_poly.entity_id
_entity_poly.type
_entity_poly.pdbx_seq_one_letter_code
_entity_poly.pdbx_strand_id
1 'polypeptide(L)'
;MDSLVIRCVCLVIRCVCLVTLSMVWWLRAYENTSSFHFSNYFVGFLSEVTAVLSGAGSSEEKDHVRWDLTVSRPLSVEVPRSMVEVVTNWNLPMSRWLHTYVFKNSLKLGKFHAIIVTYAASALLHGLSFHLAAVLLSLGFITYVEHVLRKRLAEIFSACILSKKCPSSCIHRNRKGPLVFFFNILFGAITIFQLTYLGSLFDTDSEDADEEEGYGMTHTVLKWSELGWAGHWLTFGCWVFYRLIG
;
A
#
# COMPACT_ATOMS: atom_id res chain seq x y z
N MET A 1 -13.30 4.57 -49.64
CA MET A 1 -12.09 4.65 -48.79
C MET A 1 -12.25 5.65 -47.65
N ASP A 2 -13.04 6.72 -47.85
CA ASP A 2 -13.18 7.82 -46.88
C ASP A 2 -13.83 7.41 -45.55
N SER A 3 -14.77 6.45 -45.57
CA SER A 3 -15.43 5.96 -44.36
C SER A 3 -14.52 5.15 -43.43
N LEU A 4 -13.50 4.46 -43.97
CA LEU A 4 -12.51 3.73 -43.18
C LEU A 4 -11.53 4.70 -42.51
N VAL A 5 -11.07 5.72 -43.25
CA VAL A 5 -10.18 6.75 -42.73
C VAL A 5 -10.86 7.52 -41.60
N ILE A 6 -12.12 7.92 -41.76
CA ILE A 6 -12.89 8.60 -40.70
C ILE A 6 -13.03 7.71 -39.47
N ARG A 7 -13.33 6.41 -39.63
CA ARG A 7 -13.42 5.47 -38.49
C ARG A 7 -12.07 5.29 -37.78
N CYS A 8 -10.97 5.20 -38.51
CA CYS A 8 -9.62 5.12 -37.94
C CYS A 8 -9.26 6.41 -37.19
N VAL A 9 -9.55 7.58 -37.75
CA VAL A 9 -9.31 8.87 -37.08
C VAL A 9 -10.14 8.99 -35.81
N CYS A 10 -11.44 8.65 -35.85
CA CYS A 10 -12.28 8.64 -34.66
C CYS A 10 -11.79 7.65 -33.59
N LEU A 11 -11.30 6.47 -33.98
CA LEU A 11 -10.72 5.50 -33.05
C LEU A 11 -9.46 6.04 -32.39
N VAL A 12 -8.56 6.66 -33.16
CA VAL A 12 -7.32 7.26 -32.64
C VAL A 12 -7.64 8.41 -31.69
N ILE A 13 -8.53 9.34 -32.08
CA ILE A 13 -8.97 10.45 -31.22
C ILE A 13 -9.59 9.90 -29.94
N ARG A 14 -10.47 8.90 -30.03
CA ARG A 14 -11.07 8.27 -28.86
C ARG A 14 -10.04 7.62 -27.95
N CYS A 15 -9.06 6.92 -28.51
CA CYS A 15 -7.98 6.29 -27.76
C CYS A 15 -7.11 7.34 -27.04
N VAL A 16 -6.71 8.40 -27.75
CA VAL A 16 -5.92 9.50 -27.17
C VAL A 16 -6.70 10.20 -26.06
N CYS A 17 -7.98 10.55 -26.28
CA CYS A 17 -8.81 11.17 -25.25
C CYS A 17 -9.02 10.26 -24.04
N LEU A 18 -9.21 8.95 -24.24
CA LEU A 18 -9.33 7.99 -23.14
C LEU A 18 -8.04 7.91 -22.33
N VAL A 19 -6.89 7.86 -22.99
CA VAL A 19 -5.58 7.83 -22.32
C VAL A 19 -5.33 9.12 -21.55
N THR A 20 -5.57 10.30 -22.15
CA THR A 20 -5.35 11.58 -21.47
C THR A 20 -6.29 11.77 -20.29
N LEU A 21 -7.58 11.45 -20.44
CA LEU A 21 -8.54 11.47 -19.34
C LEU A 21 -8.07 10.52 -18.23
N SER A 22 -7.73 9.27 -18.56
CA SER A 22 -7.25 8.30 -17.55
C SER A 22 -6.04 8.83 -16.78
N MET A 23 -5.08 9.47 -17.45
CA MET A 23 -3.91 10.06 -16.79
C MET A 23 -4.31 11.17 -15.82
N VAL A 24 -5.26 12.02 -16.16
CA VAL A 24 -5.76 13.08 -15.25
C VAL A 24 -6.41 12.48 -14.02
N TRP A 25 -7.24 11.43 -14.17
CA TRP A 25 -7.86 10.73 -13.03
C TRP A 25 -6.81 10.11 -12.10
N TRP A 26 -5.81 9.43 -12.66
CA TRP A 26 -4.72 8.83 -11.88
C TRP A 26 -3.82 9.88 -11.21
N LEU A 27 -3.57 11.01 -11.87
CA LEU A 27 -2.82 12.12 -11.27
C LEU A 27 -3.57 12.74 -10.09
N ARG A 28 -4.88 12.96 -10.20
CA ARG A 28 -5.71 13.43 -9.09
C ARG A 28 -5.76 12.42 -7.94
N ALA A 29 -5.91 11.13 -8.26
CA ALA A 29 -5.86 10.07 -7.26
C ALA A 29 -4.51 10.06 -6.53
N TYR A 30 -3.41 10.28 -7.25
CA TYR A 30 -2.07 10.37 -6.67
C TYR A 30 -1.93 11.60 -5.78
N GLU A 31 -2.33 12.78 -6.28
CA GLU A 31 -2.31 14.04 -5.53
C GLU A 31 -3.07 13.91 -4.21
N ASN A 32 -4.29 13.37 -4.26
CA ASN A 32 -5.12 13.16 -3.08
C ASN A 32 -4.46 12.19 -2.08
N THR A 33 -3.97 11.04 -2.58
CA THR A 33 -3.26 10.05 -1.75
C THR A 33 -2.03 10.67 -1.07
N SER A 34 -1.23 11.43 -1.83
CA SER A 34 -0.05 12.12 -1.28
C SER A 34 -0.44 13.18 -0.26
N SER A 35 -1.49 13.96 -0.50
CA SER A 35 -2.00 14.94 0.47
C SER A 35 -2.34 14.28 1.82
N PHE A 36 -3.07 13.15 1.77
CA PHE A 36 -3.38 12.33 2.95
C PHE A 36 -2.12 11.78 3.65
N HIS A 37 -1.11 11.35 2.89
CA HIS A 37 0.17 10.92 3.46
C HIS A 37 0.91 12.07 4.16
N PHE A 38 1.03 13.23 3.51
CA PHE A 38 1.74 14.38 4.06
C PHE A 38 1.04 14.96 5.30
N SER A 39 -0.29 14.96 5.35
CA SER A 39 -1.02 15.37 6.57
C SER A 39 -0.72 14.41 7.72
N ASN A 40 -0.69 13.10 7.46
CA ASN A 40 -0.32 12.10 8.47
C ASN A 40 1.14 12.27 8.94
N TYR A 41 2.06 12.53 8.02
CA TYR A 41 3.47 12.79 8.36
C TYR A 41 3.64 14.04 9.20
N PHE A 42 2.92 15.12 8.86
CA PHE A 42 2.94 16.35 9.63
C PHE A 42 2.52 16.11 11.09
N VAL A 43 1.39 15.44 11.31
CA VAL A 43 0.90 15.09 12.66
C VAL A 43 1.89 14.15 13.36
N GLY A 44 2.44 13.16 12.65
CA GLY A 44 3.42 12.23 13.20
C GLY A 44 4.69 12.93 13.69
N PHE A 45 5.29 13.80 12.86
CA PHE A 45 6.48 14.56 13.25
C PHE A 45 6.19 15.55 14.37
N LEU A 46 5.03 16.23 14.35
CA LEU A 46 4.63 17.11 15.44
C LEU A 46 4.53 16.33 16.77
N SER A 47 3.90 15.16 16.76
CA SER A 47 3.79 14.31 17.94
C SER A 47 5.15 13.83 18.46
N GLU A 48 6.08 13.50 17.56
CA GLU A 48 7.45 13.10 17.89
C GLU A 48 8.21 14.25 18.56
N VAL A 49 8.14 15.45 17.97
CA VAL A 49 8.77 16.66 18.51
C VAL A 49 8.19 17.01 19.88
N THR A 50 6.87 17.03 20.03
CA THR A 50 6.22 17.33 21.31
C THR A 50 6.61 16.31 22.39
N ALA A 51 6.62 15.02 22.06
CA ALA A 51 7.01 13.98 23.00
C ALA A 51 8.49 14.10 23.41
N VAL A 52 9.40 14.33 22.46
CA VAL A 52 10.82 14.57 22.77
C VAL A 52 11.01 15.81 23.62
N LEU A 53 10.31 16.92 23.31
CA LEU A 53 10.34 18.15 24.13
C LEU A 53 9.80 17.93 25.54
N SER A 54 8.84 17.02 25.72
CA SER A 54 8.31 16.64 27.04
C SER A 54 9.23 15.68 27.82
N GLY A 55 10.36 15.28 27.24
CA GLY A 55 11.32 14.34 27.83
C GLY A 55 10.98 12.87 27.61
N ALA A 56 9.98 12.56 26.79
CA ALA A 56 9.59 11.19 26.46
C ALA A 56 10.46 10.61 25.33
N GLY A 57 10.78 9.32 25.42
CA GLY A 57 11.55 8.62 24.37
C GLY A 57 13.06 8.61 24.57
N SER A 58 13.56 9.07 25.72
CA SER A 58 14.94 8.85 26.15
C SER A 58 15.12 7.41 26.65
N SER A 59 16.05 6.69 26.04
CA SER A 59 16.56 5.43 26.58
C SER A 59 18.01 5.66 26.99
N GLU A 60 18.31 5.49 28.28
CA GLU A 60 19.68 5.49 28.78
C GLU A 60 20.28 4.10 28.55
N GLU A 61 21.16 3.99 27.55
CA GLU A 61 21.98 2.80 27.37
C GLU A 61 23.46 3.20 27.43
N LYS A 62 24.15 2.79 28.50
CA LYS A 62 25.61 2.96 28.68
C LYS A 62 26.11 4.41 28.54
N ASP A 63 25.62 5.33 29.36
CA ASP A 63 26.02 6.76 29.38
C ASP A 63 25.73 7.56 28.08
N HIS A 64 24.98 6.98 27.14
CA HIS A 64 24.51 7.67 25.95
C HIS A 64 22.98 7.74 25.95
N VAL A 65 22.44 8.95 26.08
CA VAL A 65 21.01 9.21 25.88
C VAL A 65 20.70 9.02 24.39
N ARG A 66 19.90 8.00 24.08
CA ARG A 66 19.36 7.78 22.74
C ARG A 66 17.88 8.13 22.72
N TRP A 67 17.51 9.02 21.81
CA TRP A 67 16.13 9.34 21.50
C TRP A 67 15.62 8.32 20.48
N ASP A 68 14.85 7.33 20.91
CA ASP A 68 14.31 6.26 20.05
C ASP A 68 12.79 6.34 19.94
N LEU A 69 12.27 7.55 19.78
CA LEU A 69 10.88 7.78 19.41
C LEU A 69 10.82 8.09 17.92
N THR A 70 10.29 7.16 17.12
CA THR A 70 10.01 7.39 15.70
C THR A 70 8.56 7.07 15.41
N VAL A 71 7.82 8.07 14.94
CA VAL A 71 6.38 7.92 14.62
C VAL A 71 6.16 7.65 13.14
N SER A 72 6.90 8.34 12.27
CA SER A 72 6.71 8.30 10.82
C SER A 72 8.01 8.05 10.05
N ARG A 73 7.94 7.27 8.96
CA ARG A 73 9.07 7.00 8.05
C ARG A 73 8.64 7.24 6.60
N PRO A 74 8.58 8.50 6.14
CA PRO A 74 7.98 8.84 4.85
C PRO A 74 8.70 8.19 3.67
N LEU A 75 10.03 8.14 3.68
CA LEU A 75 10.80 7.53 2.59
C LEU A 75 10.47 6.04 2.35
N SER A 76 10.15 5.29 3.42
CA SER A 76 9.79 3.87 3.31
C SER A 76 8.36 3.65 2.81
N VAL A 77 7.53 4.69 2.84
CA VAL A 77 6.14 4.66 2.37
C VAL A 77 6.04 5.19 0.93
N GLU A 78 6.70 6.32 0.63
CA GLU A 78 6.66 6.98 -0.68
C GLU A 78 7.56 6.31 -1.73
N VAL A 79 8.67 5.71 -1.30
CA VAL A 79 9.57 4.95 -2.18
C VAL A 79 9.69 3.51 -1.69
N PRO A 80 8.58 2.75 -1.68
CA PRO A 80 8.54 1.45 -1.06
C PRO A 80 9.18 0.40 -1.95
N ARG A 81 9.86 -0.56 -1.33
CA ARG A 81 10.25 -1.78 -2.02
C ARG A 81 9.06 -2.71 -2.22
N SER A 82 8.10 -2.73 -1.28
CA SER A 82 6.98 -3.67 -1.19
C SER A 82 5.81 -3.10 -0.38
N MET A 83 4.60 -3.63 -0.56
CA MET A 83 3.44 -3.27 0.26
C MET A 83 3.65 -3.63 1.74
N VAL A 84 4.34 -4.74 2.02
CA VAL A 84 4.71 -5.12 3.41
C VAL A 84 5.56 -4.02 4.08
N GLU A 85 6.45 -3.36 3.33
CA GLU A 85 7.26 -2.26 3.85
C GLU A 85 6.40 -1.04 4.16
N VAL A 86 5.45 -0.72 3.29
CA VAL A 86 4.51 0.39 3.50
C VAL A 86 3.70 0.17 4.76
N VAL A 87 2.98 -0.94 4.86
CA VAL A 87 2.04 -1.20 5.96
C VAL A 87 2.74 -1.34 7.31
N THR A 88 4.03 -1.69 7.31
CA THR A 88 4.82 -1.77 8.55
C THR A 88 5.46 -0.45 8.96
N ASN A 89 5.69 0.48 8.03
CA ASN A 89 6.25 1.80 8.30
C ASN A 89 5.20 2.93 8.31
N TRP A 90 3.95 2.64 7.93
CA TRP A 90 2.81 3.52 8.09
C TRP A 90 2.37 3.53 9.56
N ASN A 91 2.34 4.71 10.19
CA ASN A 91 1.99 4.90 11.61
C ASN A 91 2.67 3.85 12.52
N LEU A 92 3.98 4.03 12.75
CA LEU A 92 4.82 3.05 13.44
C LEU A 92 4.25 2.59 14.80
N PRO A 93 3.73 3.47 15.68
CA PRO A 93 3.15 3.04 16.95
C PRO A 93 1.98 2.07 16.77
N MET A 94 1.03 2.40 15.88
CA MET A 94 -0.13 1.54 15.61
C MET A 94 0.29 0.22 14.94
N SER A 95 1.17 0.28 13.94
CA SER A 95 1.72 -0.90 13.26
C SER A 95 2.42 -1.86 14.24
N ARG A 96 3.25 -1.33 15.15
CA ARG A 96 3.92 -2.12 16.20
C ARG A 96 2.92 -2.74 17.18
N TRP A 97 1.89 -1.99 17.57
CA TRP A 97 0.84 -2.47 18.47
C TRP A 97 0.05 -3.62 17.83
N LEU A 98 -0.49 -3.41 16.61
CA LEU A 98 -1.22 -4.44 15.86
C LEU A 98 -0.37 -5.68 15.63
N HIS A 99 0.89 -5.51 15.27
CA HIS A 99 1.80 -6.63 15.07
C HIS A 99 2.01 -7.44 16.37
N THR A 100 2.20 -6.75 17.50
CA THR A 100 2.54 -7.38 18.78
C THR A 100 1.33 -8.07 19.42
N TYR A 101 0.19 -7.39 19.44
CA TYR A 101 -0.98 -7.83 20.19
C TYR A 101 -2.02 -8.58 19.36
N VAL A 102 -2.09 -8.34 18.04
CA VAL A 102 -3.10 -8.97 17.18
C VAL A 102 -2.45 -10.00 16.26
N PHE A 103 -1.49 -9.59 15.43
CA PHE A 103 -0.89 -10.44 14.41
C PHE A 103 -0.18 -11.66 15.02
N LYS A 104 0.76 -11.44 15.96
CA LYS A 104 1.50 -12.53 16.61
C LYS A 104 0.58 -13.55 17.30
N ASN A 105 -0.46 -13.06 17.98
CA ASN A 105 -1.43 -13.93 18.65
C ASN A 105 -2.30 -14.71 17.67
N SER A 106 -2.53 -14.17 16.47
CA SER A 106 -3.33 -14.79 15.41
C SER A 106 -2.53 -15.71 14.50
N LEU A 107 -1.18 -15.70 14.56
CA LEU A 107 -0.31 -16.57 13.77
C LEU A 107 -0.60 -18.06 13.97
N LYS A 108 -1.14 -18.45 15.14
CA LYS A 108 -1.59 -19.83 15.42
C LYS A 108 -2.66 -20.34 14.45
N LEU A 109 -3.40 -19.44 13.81
CA LEU A 109 -4.42 -19.76 12.79
C LEU A 109 -3.85 -19.82 11.37
N GLY A 110 -2.56 -19.54 11.19
CA GLY A 110 -1.88 -19.41 9.91
C GLY A 110 -1.76 -17.97 9.43
N LYS A 111 -0.79 -17.74 8.52
CA LYS A 111 -0.41 -16.38 8.08
C LYS A 111 -1.55 -15.60 7.41
N PHE A 112 -2.34 -16.27 6.57
CA PHE A 112 -3.45 -15.63 5.88
C PHE A 112 -4.52 -15.15 6.88
N HIS A 113 -4.99 -16.04 7.76
CA HIS A 113 -5.94 -15.67 8.81
C HIS A 113 -5.38 -14.59 9.74
N ALA A 114 -4.09 -14.65 10.10
CA ALA A 114 -3.46 -13.61 10.92
C ALA A 114 -3.50 -12.23 10.26
N ILE A 115 -3.30 -12.14 8.95
CA ILE A 115 -3.44 -10.89 8.19
C ILE A 115 -4.89 -10.40 8.25
N ILE A 116 -5.87 -11.25 7.92
CA ILE A 116 -7.29 -10.89 7.94
C ILE A 116 -7.72 -10.38 9.31
N VAL A 117 -7.39 -11.10 10.38
CA VAL A 117 -7.71 -10.69 11.75
C VAL A 117 -7.05 -9.37 12.12
N THR A 118 -5.81 -9.14 11.68
CA THR A 118 -5.10 -7.88 11.96
C THR A 118 -5.76 -6.69 11.27
N TYR A 119 -6.12 -6.81 9.99
CA TYR A 119 -6.79 -5.74 9.25
C TYR A 119 -8.24 -5.56 9.68
N ALA A 120 -8.94 -6.62 10.10
CA ALA A 120 -10.26 -6.51 10.71
C ALA A 120 -10.20 -5.76 12.04
N ALA A 121 -9.21 -6.06 12.90
CA ALA A 121 -8.98 -5.31 14.14
C ALA A 121 -8.63 -3.84 13.87
N SER A 122 -7.82 -3.57 12.85
CA SER A 122 -7.52 -2.19 12.43
C SER A 122 -8.78 -1.47 11.96
N ALA A 123 -9.64 -2.10 11.15
CA ALA A 123 -10.90 -1.51 10.70
C ALA A 123 -11.87 -1.23 11.86
N LEU A 124 -11.91 -2.12 12.86
CA LEU A 124 -12.68 -1.91 14.10
C LEU A 124 -12.19 -0.69 14.88
N LEU A 125 -10.88 -0.51 15.03
CA LEU A 125 -10.29 0.67 15.69
C LEU A 125 -10.58 1.98 14.95
N HIS A 126 -10.84 1.89 13.65
CA HIS A 126 -11.22 3.00 12.80
C HIS A 126 -12.75 3.26 12.77
N GLY A 127 -13.52 2.63 13.66
CA GLY A 127 -14.95 2.88 13.80
C GLY A 127 -15.84 2.11 12.81
N LEU A 128 -15.32 1.06 12.15
CA LEU A 128 -16.07 0.24 11.17
C LEU A 128 -16.65 1.02 9.98
N SER A 129 -16.11 2.19 9.66
CA SER A 129 -16.53 2.91 8.45
C SER A 129 -16.29 2.03 7.22
N PHE A 130 -17.31 1.93 6.35
CA PHE A 130 -17.25 1.01 5.21
C PHE A 130 -16.06 1.32 4.29
N HIS A 131 -15.79 2.60 4.03
CA HIS A 131 -14.69 3.04 3.17
C HIS A 131 -13.34 2.55 3.72
N LEU A 132 -13.08 2.73 5.01
CA LEU A 132 -11.80 2.40 5.63
C LEU A 132 -11.65 0.90 5.82
N ALA A 133 -12.74 0.21 6.17
CA ALA A 133 -12.77 -1.24 6.21
C ALA A 133 -12.46 -1.85 4.82
N ALA A 134 -13.07 -1.34 3.76
CA ALA A 134 -12.84 -1.80 2.39
C ALA A 134 -11.39 -1.57 1.95
N VAL A 135 -10.81 -0.40 2.25
CA VAL A 135 -9.40 -0.07 1.98
C VAL A 135 -8.47 -1.01 2.73
N LEU A 136 -8.65 -1.15 4.05
CA LEU A 136 -7.76 -1.93 4.92
C LEU A 136 -7.80 -3.43 4.59
N LEU A 137 -8.98 -3.98 4.34
CA LEU A 137 -9.11 -5.38 3.93
C LEU A 137 -8.50 -5.63 2.55
N SER A 138 -8.71 -4.70 1.60
CA SER A 138 -8.06 -4.78 0.28
C SER A 138 -6.54 -4.70 0.39
N LEU A 139 -6.03 -3.78 1.22
CA LEU A 139 -4.61 -3.61 1.52
C LEU A 139 -4.00 -4.90 2.11
N GLY A 140 -4.72 -5.56 3.02
CA GLY A 140 -4.32 -6.85 3.57
C GLY A 140 -4.21 -7.96 2.52
N PHE A 141 -5.19 -8.04 1.62
CA PHE A 141 -5.16 -9.02 0.53
C PHE A 141 -4.05 -8.74 -0.48
N ILE A 142 -3.87 -7.47 -0.91
CA ILE A 142 -2.78 -7.04 -1.78
C ILE A 142 -1.42 -7.39 -1.18
N THR A 143 -1.23 -7.06 0.11
CA THR A 143 -0.02 -7.37 0.85
C THR A 143 0.27 -8.87 0.88
N TYR A 144 -0.75 -9.70 1.10
CA TYR A 144 -0.61 -11.16 1.09
C TYR A 144 -0.20 -11.69 -0.29
N VAL A 145 -0.92 -11.30 -1.35
CA VAL A 145 -0.67 -11.76 -2.72
C VAL A 145 0.73 -11.38 -3.18
N GLU A 146 1.13 -10.13 -2.98
CA GLU A 146 2.49 -9.67 -3.32
C GLU A 146 3.55 -10.46 -2.53
N HIS A 147 3.33 -10.68 -1.24
CA HIS A 147 4.27 -11.41 -0.39
C HIS A 147 4.49 -12.85 -0.88
N VAL A 148 3.42 -13.60 -1.17
CA VAL A 148 3.55 -14.98 -1.63
C VAL A 148 4.15 -15.06 -3.02
N LEU A 149 3.80 -14.15 -3.92
CA LEU A 149 4.36 -14.08 -5.27
C LEU A 149 5.87 -13.80 -5.22
N ARG A 150 6.30 -12.79 -4.47
CA ARG A 150 7.72 -12.45 -4.32
C ARG A 150 8.52 -13.58 -3.70
N LYS A 151 7.94 -14.27 -2.72
CA LYS A 151 8.59 -15.43 -2.10
C LYS A 151 8.84 -16.54 -3.12
N ARG A 152 7.87 -16.85 -3.98
CA ARG A 152 8.05 -17.86 -5.04
C ARG A 152 9.06 -17.45 -6.08
N LEU A 153 9.01 -16.21 -6.56
CA LEU A 153 9.99 -15.71 -7.51
C LEU A 153 11.40 -15.72 -6.91
N ALA A 154 11.54 -15.40 -5.61
CA ALA A 154 12.84 -15.46 -4.92
C ALA A 154 13.39 -16.88 -4.88
N GLU A 155 12.53 -17.88 -4.68
CA GLU A 155 12.88 -19.31 -4.71
C GLU A 155 13.29 -19.76 -6.12
N ILE A 156 12.49 -19.45 -7.15
CA ILE A 156 12.74 -19.83 -8.55
C ILE A 156 14.05 -19.23 -9.08
N PHE A 157 14.28 -17.93 -8.86
CA PHE A 157 15.44 -17.22 -9.39
C PHE A 157 16.64 -17.20 -8.42
N SER A 158 16.51 -17.80 -7.24
CA SER A 158 17.49 -17.68 -6.13
C SER A 158 17.96 -16.23 -5.94
N ALA A 159 17.00 -15.31 -5.81
CA ALA A 159 17.22 -13.86 -5.93
C ALA A 159 16.73 -13.08 -4.70
N CYS A 160 17.43 -12.00 -4.36
CA CYS A 160 17.07 -11.11 -3.24
C CYS A 160 15.87 -10.19 -3.56
N ILE A 161 14.70 -10.77 -3.81
CA ILE A 161 13.46 -10.07 -4.19
C ILE A 161 12.33 -10.25 -3.18
N LEU A 162 12.63 -10.76 -1.98
CA LEU A 162 11.68 -10.82 -0.86
C LEU A 162 11.13 -9.42 -0.51
N SER A 163 9.93 -9.39 0.08
CA SER A 163 9.24 -8.16 0.49
C SER A 163 10.11 -7.31 1.43
N LYS A 164 10.68 -7.93 2.47
CA LYS A 164 11.70 -7.30 3.31
C LYS A 164 13.10 -7.51 2.73
N LYS A 165 13.99 -6.54 2.96
CA LYS A 165 15.40 -6.64 2.58
C LYS A 165 16.01 -7.91 3.17
N CYS A 166 16.71 -8.68 2.33
CA CYS A 166 17.36 -9.90 2.77
C CYS A 166 18.49 -9.58 3.77
N PRO A 167 18.72 -10.45 4.77
CA PRO A 167 19.86 -10.31 5.68
C PRO A 167 21.18 -10.49 4.93
N SER A 168 22.28 -10.00 5.51
CA SER A 168 23.63 -10.11 4.95
C SER A 168 24.07 -11.57 4.73
N SER A 169 23.56 -12.50 5.53
CA SER A 169 23.83 -13.95 5.48
C SER A 169 22.86 -14.74 4.57
N CYS A 170 22.17 -14.09 3.64
CA CYS A 170 21.20 -14.80 2.79
C CYS A 170 21.84 -15.83 1.83
N ILE A 171 21.12 -16.93 1.60
CA ILE A 171 21.53 -18.06 0.74
C ILE A 171 21.26 -17.82 -0.76
N HIS A 172 20.61 -16.71 -1.13
CA HIS A 172 20.30 -16.40 -2.52
C HIS A 172 21.59 -16.17 -3.34
N ARG A 173 21.68 -16.83 -4.50
CA ARG A 173 22.80 -16.69 -5.43
C ARG A 173 22.86 -15.29 -6.04
N ASN A 174 21.72 -14.73 -6.42
CA ASN A 174 21.63 -13.42 -7.06
C ASN A 174 21.28 -12.34 -6.04
N ARG A 175 22.31 -11.65 -5.52
CA ARG A 175 22.15 -10.66 -4.43
C ARG A 175 21.91 -9.23 -4.91
N LYS A 176 22.63 -8.79 -5.93
CA LYS A 176 22.60 -7.40 -6.45
C LYS A 176 22.60 -7.32 -7.99
N GLY A 177 22.23 -8.40 -8.68
CA GLY A 177 22.21 -8.41 -10.14
C GLY A 177 21.11 -7.51 -10.73
N PRO A 178 21.19 -7.20 -12.03
CA PRO A 178 20.21 -6.36 -12.73
C PRO A 178 18.78 -6.92 -12.62
N LEU A 179 18.62 -8.25 -12.62
CA LEU A 179 17.34 -8.92 -12.41
C LEU A 179 16.73 -8.60 -11.03
N VAL A 180 17.55 -8.57 -9.98
CA VAL A 180 17.09 -8.22 -8.61
C VAL A 180 16.63 -6.77 -8.58
N PHE A 181 17.39 -5.87 -9.21
CA PHE A 181 17.01 -4.47 -9.32
C PHE A 181 15.68 -4.31 -10.07
N PHE A 182 15.57 -4.92 -11.26
CA PHE A 182 14.36 -4.90 -12.08
C PHE A 182 13.12 -5.34 -11.30
N PHE A 183 13.15 -6.52 -10.65
CA PHE A 183 11.99 -7.00 -9.89
C PHE A 183 11.65 -6.08 -8.71
N ASN A 184 12.64 -5.55 -7.99
CA ASN A 184 12.34 -4.66 -6.86
C ASN A 184 11.76 -3.31 -7.31
N ILE A 185 12.22 -2.76 -8.44
CA ILE A 185 11.63 -1.56 -9.04
C ILE A 185 10.21 -1.86 -9.53
N LEU A 186 10.00 -2.99 -10.21
CA LEU A 186 8.68 -3.41 -10.69
C LEU A 186 7.67 -3.55 -9.55
N PHE A 187 8.02 -4.28 -8.48
CA PHE A 187 7.14 -4.42 -7.34
C PHE A 187 6.96 -3.11 -6.56
N GLY A 188 7.97 -2.25 -6.49
CA GLY A 188 7.84 -0.90 -5.93
C GLY A 188 6.84 -0.05 -6.71
N ALA A 189 6.93 -0.06 -8.05
CA ALA A 189 5.98 0.63 -8.91
C ALA A 189 4.55 0.08 -8.78
N ILE A 190 4.40 -1.25 -8.70
CA ILE A 190 3.10 -1.88 -8.40
C ILE A 190 2.57 -1.42 -7.03
N THR A 191 3.44 -1.31 -6.03
CA THR A 191 3.07 -0.85 -4.68
C THR A 191 2.56 0.59 -4.72
N ILE A 192 3.28 1.51 -5.36
CA ILE A 192 2.86 2.92 -5.52
C ILE A 192 1.52 2.99 -6.25
N PHE A 193 1.36 2.26 -7.35
CA PHE A 193 0.10 2.19 -8.08
C PHE A 193 -1.06 1.71 -7.20
N GLN A 194 -0.86 0.66 -6.41
CA GLN A 194 -1.88 0.13 -5.50
C GLN A 194 -2.19 1.12 -4.36
N LEU A 195 -1.20 1.83 -3.84
CA LEU A 195 -1.42 2.88 -2.84
C LEU A 195 -2.22 4.03 -3.41
N THR A 196 -1.90 4.51 -4.61
CA THR A 196 -2.69 5.54 -5.31
C THR A 196 -4.12 5.08 -5.55
N TYR A 197 -4.30 3.82 -5.97
CA TYR A 197 -5.63 3.25 -6.19
C TYR A 197 -6.46 3.21 -4.90
N LEU A 198 -5.90 2.70 -3.80
CA LEU A 198 -6.59 2.63 -2.51
C LEU A 198 -6.77 4.01 -1.87
N GLY A 199 -5.77 4.86 -1.97
CA GLY A 199 -5.72 6.19 -1.38
C GLY A 199 -6.64 7.20 -2.06
N SER A 200 -7.03 6.94 -3.31
CA SER A 200 -8.02 7.74 -4.05
C SER A 200 -9.37 7.90 -3.34
N LEU A 201 -9.67 7.03 -2.37
CA LEU A 201 -10.90 7.06 -1.58
C LEU A 201 -10.89 8.12 -0.47
N PHE A 202 -9.74 8.65 -0.06
CA PHE A 202 -9.61 9.63 1.02
C PHE A 202 -9.71 11.07 0.52
N ASP A 203 -10.64 11.35 -0.39
CA ASP A 203 -10.83 12.66 -1.03
C ASP A 203 -11.19 13.72 0.03
N THR A 204 -10.28 14.68 0.27
CA THR A 204 -10.46 15.73 1.28
C THR A 204 -11.72 16.56 1.04
N ASP A 205 -12.20 16.64 -0.20
CA ASP A 205 -13.43 17.36 -0.58
C ASP A 205 -14.73 16.67 -0.08
N SER A 206 -14.65 15.44 0.45
CA SER A 206 -15.81 14.64 0.85
C SER A 206 -16.02 14.52 2.37
N GLU A 207 -15.11 15.04 3.20
CA GLU A 207 -15.29 15.08 4.66
C GLU A 207 -16.43 16.03 5.09
N ASP A 208 -16.93 16.89 4.18
CA ASP A 208 -18.03 17.83 4.41
C ASP A 208 -19.42 17.30 4.01
N ALA A 209 -19.53 16.07 3.47
CA ALA A 209 -20.80 15.48 3.07
C ALA A 209 -21.25 14.39 4.07
N ASP A 210 -22.21 14.75 4.93
CA ASP A 210 -22.84 13.92 5.96
C ASP A 210 -22.81 12.40 5.71
N GLU A 211 -22.11 11.67 6.59
CA GLU A 211 -22.03 10.21 6.59
C GLU A 211 -23.37 9.56 6.99
N GLU A 212 -24.35 9.51 6.08
CA GLU A 212 -25.35 8.45 6.13
C GLU A 212 -24.69 7.14 5.66
N GLU A 213 -24.76 6.07 6.45
CA GLU A 213 -24.07 4.78 6.22
C GLU A 213 -24.26 4.20 4.80
N GLY A 214 -25.36 4.53 4.10
CA GLY A 214 -25.63 4.13 2.72
C GLY A 214 -24.92 4.95 1.63
N TYR A 215 -24.59 6.21 1.91
CA TYR A 215 -23.90 7.10 0.96
C TYR A 215 -22.43 6.72 0.80
N GLY A 216 -21.76 6.37 1.91
CA GLY A 216 -20.35 5.97 1.90
C GLY A 216 -20.05 4.69 1.10
N MET A 217 -20.97 3.71 1.12
CA MET A 217 -20.83 2.48 0.32
C MET A 217 -20.91 2.76 -1.17
N THR A 218 -21.92 3.51 -1.58
CA THR A 218 -22.17 3.85 -2.98
C THR A 218 -21.02 4.68 -3.54
N HIS A 219 -20.53 5.67 -2.78
CA HIS A 219 -19.39 6.49 -3.15
C HIS A 219 -18.11 5.65 -3.35
N THR A 220 -17.80 4.74 -2.42
CA THR A 220 -16.62 3.87 -2.51
C THR A 220 -16.64 3.01 -3.77
N VAL A 221 -17.79 2.39 -4.07
CA VAL A 221 -17.97 1.54 -5.25
C VAL A 221 -17.88 2.35 -6.54
N LEU A 222 -18.45 3.55 -6.57
CA LEU A 222 -18.40 4.44 -7.73
C LEU A 222 -16.96 4.87 -8.04
N LYS A 223 -16.20 5.36 -7.05
CA LYS A 223 -14.79 5.75 -7.23
C LYS A 223 -13.92 4.60 -7.75
N TRP A 224 -14.08 3.39 -7.20
CA TRP A 224 -13.37 2.22 -7.71
C TRP A 224 -13.82 1.79 -9.10
N SER A 225 -15.09 1.98 -9.44
CA SER A 225 -15.62 1.75 -10.79
C SER A 225 -15.05 2.75 -11.80
N GLU A 226 -14.86 4.02 -11.42
CA GLU A 226 -14.22 5.05 -12.27
C GLU A 226 -12.77 4.69 -12.60
N LEU A 227 -12.05 4.11 -11.64
CA LEU A 227 -10.70 3.56 -11.83
C LEU A 227 -10.70 2.16 -12.46
N GLY A 228 -11.86 1.66 -12.89
CA GLY A 228 -12.02 0.39 -13.60
C GLY A 228 -11.62 -0.83 -12.77
N TRP A 229 -11.68 -0.75 -11.44
CA TRP A 229 -11.24 -1.81 -10.52
C TRP A 229 -9.79 -2.27 -10.75
N ALA A 230 -8.95 -1.39 -11.32
CA ALA A 230 -7.64 -1.75 -11.84
C ALA A 230 -6.72 -2.36 -10.77
N GLY A 231 -6.75 -1.85 -9.53
CA GLY A 231 -5.99 -2.40 -8.41
C GLY A 231 -6.41 -3.82 -8.02
N HIS A 232 -7.71 -4.10 -7.93
CA HIS A 232 -8.21 -5.46 -7.66
C HIS A 232 -7.91 -6.41 -8.81
N TRP A 233 -8.08 -5.99 -10.07
CA TRP A 233 -7.73 -6.81 -11.23
C TRP A 233 -6.24 -7.12 -11.29
N LEU A 234 -5.37 -6.15 -11.00
CA LEU A 234 -3.93 -6.36 -10.92
C LEU A 234 -3.59 -7.38 -9.83
N THR A 235 -4.22 -7.28 -8.66
CA THR A 235 -4.02 -8.22 -7.56
C THR A 235 -4.50 -9.62 -7.94
N PHE A 236 -5.66 -9.73 -8.57
CA PHE A 236 -6.19 -10.99 -9.07
C PHE A 236 -5.24 -11.61 -10.12
N GLY A 237 -4.75 -10.82 -11.07
CA GLY A 237 -3.76 -11.25 -12.06
C GLY A 237 -2.47 -11.77 -11.42
N CYS A 238 -1.92 -11.04 -10.43
CA CYS A 238 -0.76 -11.48 -9.66
C CYS A 238 -1.02 -12.80 -8.91
N TRP A 239 -2.23 -12.97 -8.36
CA TRP A 239 -2.61 -14.21 -7.67
C TRP A 239 -2.75 -15.39 -8.63
N VAL A 240 -3.40 -15.21 -9.79
CA VAL A 240 -3.49 -16.22 -10.85
C VAL A 240 -2.09 -16.59 -11.34
N PHE A 241 -1.24 -15.61 -11.62
CA PHE A 241 0.14 -15.84 -12.03
C PHE A 241 0.91 -16.64 -10.98
N TYR A 242 0.79 -16.29 -9.69
CA TYR A 242 1.34 -17.08 -8.58
C TYR A 242 0.87 -18.54 -8.57
N ARG A 243 -0.41 -18.80 -8.91
CA ARG A 243 -0.98 -20.15 -8.98
C ARG A 243 -0.51 -20.92 -10.21
N LEU A 244 -0.17 -20.25 -11.32
CA LEU A 244 0.30 -20.89 -12.55
C LEU A 244 1.78 -21.27 -12.50
N ILE A 245 2.61 -20.49 -11.79
CA ILE A 245 4.03 -20.79 -11.60
C ILE A 245 4.29 -21.81 -10.46
N GLY A 246 3.23 -22.31 -9.83
CA GLY A 246 3.25 -23.14 -8.62
C GLY A 246 2.88 -24.59 -8.88
#